data_AF-X0X0F2-F1
#
_entry.id   AF-X0X0F2-F1
#
_cell.length_a   1.000
_cell.length_b   1.000
_cell.length_c   1.000
_cell.angle_alpha   90.00
_cell.angle_beta   90.00
_cell.angle_gamma   90.00
#
_symmetry.space_group_name_H-M   'P 1'
#
loop_
_entity.id
_entity.type
_entity.pdbx_description
1 polymer ?
#
loop_
_entity_poly.entity_id
_entity_poly.type
_entity_poly.pdbx_seq_one_letter_code
_entity_poly.pdbx_strand_id
1 'polypeptide(L)'
;MRRLSALKEETGSWQKLEQKVNELAELVDLSVEEGDVSLEQDIRSEIDQVSSQLDRLDFQLLLSGEYDKTDAILAIHAGAGGTES
;
A
#
# COMPACT_ATOMS: atom_id res chain seq x y z
N MET A 1 11.74 23.24 -2.87
CA MET A 1 11.58 22.51 -1.59
C MET A 1 10.45 21.49 -1.62
N ARG A 2 9.19 21.85 -1.93
CA ARG A 2 8.03 20.92 -1.92
C ARG A 2 8.21 19.61 -2.72
N ARG A 3 8.73 19.68 -3.96
CA ARG A 3 8.96 18.48 -4.80
C ARG A 3 10.01 17.53 -4.22
N LEU A 4 11.09 18.07 -3.65
CA LEU A 4 12.12 17.27 -2.99
C LEU A 4 11.58 16.59 -1.74
N SER A 5 10.77 17.29 -0.95
CA SER A 5 10.09 16.72 0.22
C SER A 5 9.15 15.58 -0.17
N ALA A 6 8.33 15.77 -1.21
CA ALA A 6 7.42 14.72 -1.70
C ALA A 6 8.17 13.47 -2.19
N LEU A 7 9.24 13.63 -2.98
CA LEU A 7 10.07 12.49 -3.42
C LEU A 7 10.73 11.79 -2.23
N LYS A 8 11.21 12.54 -1.23
CA LYS A 8 11.81 11.96 -0.03
C LYS A 8 10.80 11.16 0.80
N GLU A 9 9.58 11.67 0.94
CA GLU A 9 8.49 10.96 1.62
C GLU A 9 8.15 9.67 0.89
N GLU A 10 8.03 9.73 -0.44
CA GLU A 10 7.77 8.56 -1.28
C GLU A 10 8.87 7.49 -1.10
N THR A 11 10.14 7.86 -1.29
CA THR A 11 11.25 6.91 -1.10
C THR A 11 11.33 6.40 0.33
N GLY A 12 11.01 7.24 1.31
CA GLY A 12 11.04 6.88 2.73
C GLY A 12 9.95 5.89 3.10
N SER A 13 8.77 5.97 2.47
CA SER A 13 7.71 4.97 2.65
C SER A 13 8.13 3.59 2.14
N TRP A 14 8.77 3.51 0.97
CA TRP A 14 9.28 2.26 0.42
C TRP A 14 10.37 1.64 1.30
N GLN A 15 11.34 2.44 1.75
CA GLN A 15 12.42 1.97 2.63
C GLN A 15 11.89 1.43 3.96
N LYS A 16 10.86 2.09 4.54
CA LYS A 16 10.23 1.61 5.77
C LYS A 16 9.47 0.30 5.57
N LEU A 17 8.78 0.15 4.44
CA LEU A 17 8.08 -1.09 4.13
C LEU A 17 9.07 -2.25 3.97
N GLU A 18 10.15 -2.04 3.21
CA GLU A 18 11.23 -3.01 3.03
C GLU A 18 11.85 -3.42 4.38
N GLN A 19 12.19 -2.44 5.22
CA GLN A 19 12.72 -2.70 6.56
C GLN A 19 11.76 -3.58 7.37
N LYS A 20 10.47 -3.24 7.38
CA LYS A 20 9.47 -3.97 8.16
C LYS A 20 9.27 -5.41 7.65
N VAL A 21 9.33 -5.63 6.33
CA VAL A 21 9.29 -6.97 5.73
C VAL A 21 10.50 -7.80 6.19
N ASN A 22 11.70 -7.22 6.19
CA ASN A 22 12.91 -7.92 6.60
C ASN A 22 12.87 -8.28 8.08
N GLU A 23 12.48 -7.34 8.95
CA GLU A 23 12.31 -7.59 10.39
C GLU A 23 11.28 -8.69 10.66
N LEU A 24 10.19 -8.73 9.89
CA LEU A 24 9.15 -9.75 10.02
C LEU A 24 9.64 -11.12 9.53
N ALA A 25 10.44 -11.17 8.46
CA ALA A 25 11.05 -12.40 7.98
C ALA A 25 12.02 -12.99 9.01
N GLU A 26 12.87 -12.15 9.61
CA GLU A 26 13.77 -12.56 10.70
C GLU A 26 12.98 -13.09 11.91
N LEU A 27 11.87 -12.45 12.26
CA LEU A 27 11.00 -12.88 13.35
C LEU A 27 10.34 -14.24 13.06
N VAL A 28 9.90 -14.47 11.81
CA VAL A 28 9.35 -15.77 11.38
C VAL A 28 10.41 -16.85 11.52
N ASP A 29 11.61 -16.63 11.00
CA ASP A 29 12.70 -17.60 11.07
C ASP A 29 13.01 -17.97 12.53
N LEU A 30 13.12 -16.97 13.42
CA LEU A 30 13.33 -17.19 14.84
C LEU A 30 12.18 -17.99 15.49
N SER A 31 10.92 -17.63 15.19
CA SER A 31 9.76 -18.33 15.75
C SER A 31 9.70 -19.81 15.35
N VAL A 32 10.15 -20.12 14.12
CA VAL A 32 10.21 -21.49 13.60
C VAL A 32 11.36 -22.26 14.23
N GLU A 33 12.53 -21.63 14.39
CA GLU A 33 13.69 -22.23 15.05
C GLU A 33 13.42 -22.55 16.53
N GLU A 34 12.73 -21.66 17.24
CA GLU A 34 12.39 -21.84 18.66
C GLU A 34 11.11 -22.66 18.88
N GLY A 35 10.31 -22.87 17.84
CA GLY A 35 9.01 -23.55 17.92
C GLY A 35 7.97 -22.74 18.70
N ASP A 36 8.09 -21.41 18.72
CA ASP A 36 7.20 -20.52 19.46
C ASP A 36 5.93 -20.18 18.66
N VAL A 37 4.93 -21.06 18.81
CA VAL A 37 3.62 -20.93 18.16
C VAL A 37 2.82 -19.72 18.70
N SER A 38 3.19 -19.15 19.85
CA SER A 38 2.46 -18.02 20.42
C SER A 38 2.55 -16.76 19.56
N LEU A 39 3.63 -16.64 18.76
CA LEU A 39 3.88 -15.52 17.87
C LEU A 39 3.14 -15.62 16.53
N GLU A 40 2.57 -16.79 16.18
CA GLU A 40 1.98 -17.02 14.85
C GLU A 40 0.88 -16.00 14.53
N GLN A 41 0.00 -15.72 15.49
CA GLN A 41 -1.12 -14.80 15.28
C GLN A 41 -0.65 -13.36 15.07
N ASP A 42 0.34 -12.93 15.85
CA ASP A 42 0.90 -11.57 15.76
C ASP A 42 1.65 -11.39 14.44
N ILE A 43 2.46 -12.38 14.05
CA ILE A 43 3.14 -12.41 12.75
C ILE A 43 2.14 -12.30 11.60
N ARG A 44 1.05 -13.08 11.61
CA ARG A 44 0.01 -13.02 10.56
C ARG A 44 -0.61 -11.62 10.47
N SER A 45 -0.93 -11.01 11.61
CA SER A 45 -1.47 -9.64 11.65
C SER A 45 -0.49 -8.63 11.05
N GLU A 46 0.80 -8.74 11.34
CA GLU A 46 1.82 -7.87 10.76
C GLU A 46 2.00 -8.10 9.25
N ILE A 47 1.92 -9.34 8.77
CA ILE A 47 1.92 -9.67 7.33
C ILE A 47 0.73 -8.99 6.63
N ASP A 48 -0.47 -9.06 7.21
CA ASP A 48 -1.67 -8.45 6.64
C ASP A 48 -1.55 -6.92 6.56
N GLN A 49 -0.95 -6.30 7.58
CA GLN A 49 -0.67 -4.86 7.59
C GLN A 49 0.33 -4.45 6.51
N VAL A 50 1.44 -5.17 6.40
CA VAL A 50 2.49 -4.94 5.39
C VAL A 50 1.91 -5.11 3.99
N SER A 51 1.11 -6.16 3.76
CA SER A 51 0.45 -6.41 2.48
C SER A 51 -0.51 -5.27 2.10
N SER A 52 -1.32 -4.81 3.06
CA SER A 52 -2.23 -3.67 2.84
C SER A 52 -1.47 -2.36 2.54
N GLN A 53 -0.30 -2.16 3.13
CA GLN A 53 0.55 -1.00 2.85
C GLN A 53 1.17 -1.10 1.45
N LEU A 54 1.62 -2.29 1.04
CA LEU A 54 2.13 -2.54 -0.30
C LEU A 54 1.06 -2.21 -1.36
N ASP A 55 -0.15 -2.75 -1.21
CA ASP A 55 -1.27 -2.50 -2.13
C ASP A 55 -1.56 -1.00 -2.30
N ARG A 56 -1.46 -0.25 -1.20
CA ARG A 56 -1.64 1.20 -1.22
C ARG A 56 -0.53 1.93 -1.98
N LEU A 57 0.73 1.52 -1.77
CA LEU A 57 1.86 2.12 -2.48
C LEU A 57 1.83 1.78 -3.98
N ASP A 58 1.46 0.55 -4.33
CA ASP A 58 1.27 0.11 -5.71
C ASP A 58 0.17 0.91 -6.40
N PHE A 59 -0.96 1.14 -5.71
CA PHE A 59 -2.02 2.01 -6.23
C PHE A 59 -1.54 3.46 -6.44
N GLN A 60 -0.66 3.98 -5.59
CA GLN A 60 -0.08 5.31 -5.78
C GLN A 60 0.86 5.36 -7.01
N LEU A 61 1.56 4.27 -7.32
CA LEU A 61 2.37 4.17 -8.54
C LEU A 61 1.51 4.15 -9.80
N LEU A 62 0.33 3.52 -9.76
CA LEU A 62 -0.64 3.55 -10.85
C LEU A 62 -1.14 4.98 -11.14
N LEU A 63 -1.20 5.83 -10.11
CA LEU A 63 -1.67 7.22 -10.18
C LEU A 63 -0.52 8.24 -10.40
N SER A 64 0.41 7.94 -11.31
CA SER A 64 1.57 8.78 -11.62
C SER A 64 1.37 9.74 -12.81
N GLY A 65 0.15 9.87 -13.32
CA GLY A 65 -0.20 10.77 -14.42
C GLY A 65 -0.11 12.25 -14.06
N GLU A 66 -0.02 13.11 -15.07
CA GLU A 66 0.13 14.57 -14.89
C GLU A 66 -0.98 15.19 -14.05
N TYR A 67 -2.21 14.66 -14.17
CA TYR A 67 -3.42 15.20 -13.53
C TYR A 67 -3.96 14.33 -12.39
N ASP A 68 -3.31 13.22 -12.03
CA ASP A 68 -3.84 12.29 -11.00
C ASP A 68 -3.87 12.91 -9.60
N LYS A 69 -3.12 14.00 -9.39
CA LYS A 69 -3.12 14.78 -8.15
C LYS A 69 -4.21 15.87 -8.12
N THR A 70 -4.99 16.02 -9.19
CA THR A 70 -6.03 17.04 -9.32
C THR A 70 -7.42 16.43 -9.14
N ASP A 71 -8.36 17.25 -8.66
CA ASP A 71 -9.75 16.80 -8.50
C ASP A 71 -10.37 16.46 -9.86
N ALA A 72 -10.99 15.29 -9.94
CA ALA A 72 -11.70 14.88 -11.15
C ALA A 72 -13.08 15.58 -11.24
N ILE A 73 -13.41 16.10 -12.42
CA ILE A 73 -14.77 16.54 -12.74
C ILE A 73 -15.50 15.38 -13.39
N LEU A 74 -16.47 14.80 -12.67
CA LEU A 74 -17.30 13.70 -13.18
C LEU A 74 -18.64 14.25 -13.69
N ALA A 75 -18.90 14.07 -14.99
CA ALA A 75 -20.19 14.38 -15.60
C ALA A 75 -20.83 13.09 -16.13
N ILE A 76 -22.02 12.75 -15.62
CA ILE A 76 -22.79 11.60 -16.07
C ILE A 76 -23.88 12.10 -17.02
N HIS A 77 -23.85 11.63 -18.26
CA HIS A 77 -24.87 11.93 -19.27
C HIS A 77 -25.69 10.69 -19.55
N ALA A 78 -27.02 10.77 -19.42
CA ALA A 78 -27.89 9.76 -19.99
C ALA A 78 -27.69 9.73 -21.51
N GLY A 79 -27.29 8.58 -22.05
CA GLY A 79 -27.18 8.40 -23.50
C GLY A 79 -28.54 8.52 -24.18
N ALA A 80 -28.57 8.37 -25.50
CA ALA A 80 -29.83 8.33 -26.26
C ALA A 80 -30.56 6.99 -26.04
N GLY A 81 -31.12 6.79 -24.84
CA GLY A 81 -31.84 5.58 -24.47
C GLY A 81 -32.94 5.91 -23.47
N GLY A 82 -34.19 5.87 -23.92
CA GLY A 82 -35.36 6.14 -23.09
C GLY A 82 -35.68 4.98 -22.14
N THR A 83 -36.05 5.36 -20.91
CA THR A 83 -36.94 4.66 -19.97
C THR A 83 -36.62 3.25 -19.49
N GLU A 84 -35.41 2.73 -19.63
CA GLU A 84 -35.02 1.50 -18.91
C GLU A 84 -33.74 1.73 -18.10
N SER A 85 -33.92 1.74 -16.77
CA SER A 85 -32.91 1.67 -15.71
C SER A 85 -33.47 0.84 -14.57
#